data_AF-A0A377TKT4-F1
#
_entry.id   AF-A0A377TKT4-F1
#
_cell.length_a   1.000
_cell.length_b   1.000
_cell.length_c   1.000
_cell.angle_alpha   90.00
_cell.angle_beta   90.00
_cell.angle_gamma   90.00
#
_symmetry.space_group_name_H-M   'P 1'
#
loop_
_entity.id
_entity.type
_entity.pdbx_description
1 polymer ?
#
loop_
_entity_poly.entity_id
_entity_poly.type
_entity_poly.pdbx_seq_one_letter_code
_entity_poly.pdbx_strand_id
1 'polypeptide(L)' 'MDKIKLVAILRGIQPAEAADHIETLINAGFRYIEIPLNSPDWQQSIPAMVASVWRAGDDWRGNGAEG' A
#
# COMPACT_ATOMS: atom_id res chain seq x y z
N MET A 1 9.41 -23.70 -5.39
CA MET A 1 10.22 -22.65 -4.73
C MET A 1 9.23 -21.62 -4.22
N ASP A 2 8.97 -21.60 -2.92
CA ASP A 2 7.99 -20.66 -2.36
C ASP A 2 8.53 -19.24 -2.48
N LYS A 3 7.72 -18.34 -3.07
CA LYS A 3 8.10 -16.92 -3.23
C LYS A 3 8.27 -16.30 -1.85
N ILE A 4 9.45 -15.75 -1.58
CA ILE A 4 9.70 -14.93 -0.38
C ILE A 4 8.73 -13.74 -0.42
N LYS A 5 7.93 -13.57 0.64
CA LYS A 5 7.04 -12.42 0.80
C LYS A 5 7.88 -11.22 1.23
N LEU A 6 8.07 -10.27 0.31
CA LEU A 6 8.77 -9.01 0.59
C LEU A 6 7.77 -7.94 1.03
N VAL A 7 8.15 -7.17 2.06
CA VAL A 7 7.41 -6.01 2.56
C VAL A 7 8.26 -4.76 2.40
N ALA A 8 7.69 -3.70 1.84
CA ALA A 8 8.30 -2.37 1.81
C ALA A 8 7.77 -1.53 2.99
N ILE A 9 8.67 -0.89 3.73
CA ILE A 9 8.31 -0.07 4.91
C ILE A 9 8.65 1.40 4.61
N LEU A 10 7.63 2.25 4.53
CA LEU A 10 7.74 3.67 4.20
C LEU A 10 7.78 4.54 5.46
N ARG A 11 8.94 4.53 6.13
CA ARG A 11 9.18 5.32 7.34
C ARG A 11 9.49 6.78 6.98
N GLY A 12 8.78 7.71 7.61
CA GLY A 12 9.03 9.14 7.42
C GLY A 12 8.43 9.74 6.15
N ILE A 13 7.63 8.97 5.41
CA ILE A 13 6.96 9.42 4.19
C ILE A 13 6.01 10.58 4.49
N GLN A 14 6.03 11.62 3.65
CA GLN A 14 5.02 12.69 3.72
C GLN A 14 3.76 12.28 2.94
N PRO A 15 2.57 12.77 3.33
CA PRO A 15 1.33 12.48 2.61
C PRO A 15 1.39 12.81 1.11
N ALA A 16 2.07 13.90 0.76
CA ALA A 16 2.23 14.35 -0.63
C ALA A 16 3.08 13.40 -1.49
N GLU A 17 3.95 12.61 -0.87
CA GLU A 17 4.87 11.68 -1.55
C GLU A 17 4.31 10.26 -1.61
N ALA A 18 3.29 9.96 -0.80
CA ALA A 18 2.83 8.60 -0.56
C ALA A 18 2.28 7.92 -1.82
N ALA A 19 1.58 8.68 -2.68
CA ALA A 19 1.00 8.20 -3.95
C ALA A 19 2.08 7.75 -4.96
N ASP A 20 3.11 8.58 -5.18
CA ASP A 20 4.17 8.27 -6.14
C ASP A 20 4.99 7.05 -5.70
N HIS A 21 5.21 6.90 -4.38
CA HIS A 21 5.94 5.77 -3.82
C HIS A 21 5.15 4.46 -3.94
N ILE A 22 3.84 4.48 -3.67
CA ILE A 22 3.01 3.26 -3.77
C ILE A 22 2.95 2.74 -5.20
N GLU A 23 2.76 3.63 -6.19
CA GLU A 23 2.74 3.24 -7.61
C GLU A 23 4.08 2.62 -8.02
N THR A 24 5.20 3.25 -7.63
CA THR A 24 6.54 2.77 -7.93
C THR A 24 6.79 1.37 -7.34
N LEU A 25 6.38 1.14 -6.08
CA LEU A 25 6.59 -0.14 -5.41
C LEU A 25 5.73 -1.26 -6.01
N ILE A 26 4.49 -0.96 -6.38
CA ILE A 26 3.61 -1.91 -7.08
C ILE A 26 4.22 -2.29 -8.42
N ASN A 27 4.70 -1.31 -9.19
CA ASN A 27 5.37 -1.54 -10.48
C ASN A 27 6.67 -2.34 -10.32
N ALA A 28 7.38 -2.17 -9.20
CA ALA A 28 8.56 -2.97 -8.84
C ALA A 28 8.21 -4.39 -8.34
N GLY A 29 6.93 -4.72 -8.20
CA GLY A 29 6.45 -6.06 -7.83
C GLY A 29 6.19 -6.28 -6.34
N PHE A 30 6.27 -5.24 -5.50
CA PHE A 30 5.88 -5.35 -4.10
C PHE A 30 4.37 -5.55 -3.97
N ARG A 31 3.99 -6.38 -2.99
CA ARG A 31 2.58 -6.70 -2.68
C ARG A 31 2.20 -6.37 -1.24
N TYR A 32 3.19 -6.14 -0.38
CA TYR A 32 3.01 -5.76 1.01
C TYR A 32 3.76 -4.44 1.23
N ILE A 33 3.04 -3.40 1.61
CA ILE A 33 3.58 -2.06 1.78
C ILE A 33 2.98 -1.49 3.06
N GLU A 34 3.82 -0.99 3.95
CA GLU A 34 3.44 -0.50 5.27
C GLU A 34 3.86 0.97 5.43
N ILE A 35 2.97 1.78 6.01
CA ILE A 35 3.31 3.07 6.61
C ILE A 35 3.27 2.89 8.13
N PRO A 36 4.42 3.03 8.82
CA PRO A 36 4.46 3.01 10.28
C PRO A 36 3.72 4.20 10.90
N LEU A 37 3.11 4.02 12.07
CA LEU A 37 2.42 5.09 12.80
C LEU A 37 3.35 6.20 13.32
N ASN A 38 4.67 6.01 13.24
CA ASN A 38 5.66 7.04 13.53
C ASN A 38 6.05 7.88 12.30
N SER A 39 5.42 7.65 11.13
CA SER A 39 5.54 8.54 9.97
C SER A 39 4.71 9.81 10.16
N PRO A 40 5.16 10.96 9.64
CA PRO A 40 4.39 12.20 9.63
C PRO A 40 3.01 12.00 9.02
N ASP A 41 1.98 12.50 9.71
CA ASP A 41 0.60 12.52 9.20
C ASP A 41 0.13 11.18 8.60
N TRP A 42 0.55 10.04 9.18
CA TRP A 42 0.26 8.70 8.66
C TRP A 42 -1.23 8.46 8.34
N GLN A 43 -2.12 9.11 9.10
CA GLN A 43 -3.57 9.07 8.93
C GLN A 43 -4.04 9.65 7.60
N GLN A 44 -3.26 10.56 7.00
CA GLN A 44 -3.51 11.14 5.68
C GLN A 44 -2.81 10.34 4.58
N SER A 45 -1.61 9.83 4.86
CA SER A 45 -0.80 9.07 3.89
C SER A 45 -1.46 7.75 3.48
N ILE A 46 -2.07 7.01 4.42
CA ILE A 46 -2.70 5.71 4.12
C ILE A 46 -3.90 5.87 3.16
N PRO A 47 -4.90 6.74 3.42
CA PRO A 47 -5.97 6.98 2.46
C PRO A 47 -5.48 7.49 1.11
N ALA A 48 -4.47 8.38 1.10
CA ALA A 48 -3.90 8.90 -0.15
C ALA A 48 -3.28 7.78 -1.01
N MET A 49 -2.54 6.85 -0.38
CA MET A 49 -2.02 5.66 -1.07
C MET A 49 -3.16 4.82 -1.65
N VAL A 50 -4.16 4.48 -0.83
CA VAL A 50 -5.28 3.64 -1.29
C VAL A 50 -6.01 4.29 -2.45
N ALA A 51 -6.29 5.59 -2.37
CA ALA A 51 -6.98 6.33 -3.44
C ALA A 51 -6.18 6.37 -4.74
N SER A 52 -4.84 6.46 -4.69
CA SER A 52 -4.00 6.51 -5.90
C SER A 52 -4.01 5.22 -6.72
N VAL A 53 -4.18 4.07 -6.05
CA VAL A 53 -4.10 2.75 -6.71
C VAL A 53 -5.45 2.11 -6.95
N TRP A 54 -6.50 2.62 -6.31
CA TRP A 54 -7.86 2.12 -6.48
C TRP A 54 -8.41 2.45 -7.87
N ARG A 55 -8.83 1.43 -8.61
CA ARG A 55 -9.39 1.55 -9.97
C ARG A 55 -10.86 1.17 -9.97
N ALA A 56 -11.64 1.79 -10.85
CA ALA A 56 -13.02 1.38 -11.08
C ALA A 56 -13.07 -0.08 -11.56
N GLY A 57 -13.67 -0.96 -10.76
CA GLY A 57 -13.70 -2.40 -10.99
C GLY A 57 -12.79 -3.21 -10.06
N ASP A 58 -12.02 -2.56 -9.19
CA ASP A 58 -11.34 -3.24 -8.08
C ASP A 58 -12.40 -3.77 -7.11
N ASP A 59 -12.68 -5.07 -7.22
CA ASP A 59 -13.58 -5.80 -6.33
C ASP A 59 -12.82 -6.07 -5.03
N TRP A 60 -13.16 -5.35 -3.96
CA TRP A 60 -12.72 -5.70 -2.61
C TRP A 60 -13.33 -7.05 -2.22
N ARG A 61 -12.63 -8.12 -2.57
CA ARG A 61 -12.89 -9.46 -2.04
C ARG A 61 -12.29 -9.54 -0.66
N GLY A 62 -12.97 -8.96 0.33
CA GLY A 62 -12.68 -9.22 1.73
C GLY A 62 -12.65 -10.74 1.97
N ASN A 63 -11.72 -11.23 2.79
CA ASN A 63 -11.61 -12.65 3.16
C ASN A 63 -12.92 -13.17 3.78
N GLY A 64 -13.83 -13.65 2.94
CA GLY A 64 -15.17 -14.11 3.32
C GLY A 64 -15.74 -15.17 2.37
N ALA A 65 -14.88 -16.05 1.86
CA ALA A 65 -15.31 -17.25 1.14
C ALA A 65 -14.38 -18.43 1.50
N GLU A 66 -14.37 -18.79 2.77
CA GLU A 66 -14.29 -20.20 3.14
C GLU A 66 -15.72 -20.60 3.54
N GLY A 67 -16.39 -21.37 2.67
CA GLY A 67 -17.80 -21.79 2.77
C GLY A 67 -18.42 -22.04 1.41
#